data_AF-A0A973HXJ7-F1
#
_entry.id   AF-A0A973HXJ7-F1
#
_cell.length_a   1.000
_cell.length_b   1.000
_cell.length_c   1.000
_cell.angle_alpha   90.00
_cell.angle_beta   90.00
_cell.angle_gamma   90.00
#
_symmetry.space_group_name_H-M   'P 1'
#
loop_
_entity.id
_entity.type
_entity.pdbx_description
1 polymer ?
#
loop_
_entity_poly.entity_id
_entity_poly.type
_entity_poly.pdbx_seq_one_letter_code
_entity_poly.pdbx_strand_id
1 'polypeptide(L)'
;MDSEPSYDDLFQEALAAATKRGIRRGILFLIVGVVLGVACYQMIEGPAPTLTEDNMFDLGNPNIRYKYGMWAAVFVTYTGAIMIFSHRSLHKNLKR
;
A
#
# COMPACT_ATOMS: atom_id res chain seq x y z
N MET A 1 22.64 -38.09 13.75
CA MET A 1 22.36 -38.16 12.31
C MET A 1 21.72 -36.84 11.97
N ASP A 2 22.52 -35.88 11.51
CA ASP A 2 22.03 -34.59 11.06
C ASP A 2 21.49 -34.82 9.64
N SER A 3 20.19 -35.05 9.54
CA SER A 3 19.52 -35.16 8.25
C SER A 3 19.67 -33.82 7.54
N GLU A 4 20.31 -33.81 6.37
CA GLU A 4 20.37 -32.63 5.51
C GLU A 4 18.95 -32.11 5.27
N PRO A 5 18.71 -30.79 5.40
CA PRO A 5 17.37 -30.23 5.21
C PRO A 5 16.90 -30.54 3.80
N SER A 6 15.68 -31.05 3.67
CA SER A 6 15.06 -31.31 2.38
C SER A 6 14.99 -30.00 1.58
N TYR A 7 15.12 -30.08 0.26
CA TYR A 7 14.90 -28.93 -0.62
C TYR A 7 13.54 -28.27 -0.38
N ASP A 8 12.54 -29.06 0.01
CA ASP A 8 11.20 -28.57 0.35
C ASP A 8 11.19 -27.72 1.62
N ASP A 9 11.99 -28.07 2.63
CA ASP A 9 12.10 -27.32 3.89
C ASP A 9 12.76 -25.95 3.64
N LEU A 10 13.86 -25.94 2.87
CA LEU A 10 14.56 -24.71 2.48
C LEU A 10 13.66 -23.79 1.64
N PHE A 11 12.86 -24.37 0.74
CA PHE A 11 11.92 -23.63 -0.08
C PHE A 11 10.79 -23.02 0.76
N GLN A 12 10.21 -23.77 1.68
CA GLN A 12 9.17 -23.26 2.58
C GLN A 12 9.69 -22.14 3.49
N GLU A 13 10.90 -22.27 4.02
CA GLU A 13 11.51 -21.24 4.86
C GLU A 13 11.78 -19.94 4.07
N ALA A 14 12.34 -20.05 2.87
CA ALA A 14 12.56 -18.91 1.98
C ALA A 14 11.25 -18.20 1.61
N LEU A 15 10.20 -18.98 1.33
CA LEU A 15 8.87 -18.46 0.97
C LEU A 15 8.15 -17.82 2.16
N ALA A 16 8.29 -18.38 3.36
CA ALA A 16 7.80 -17.78 4.60
C ALA A 16 8.50 -16.45 4.90
N ALA A 17 9.82 -16.39 4.72
CA ALA A 17 10.60 -15.17 4.88
C ALA A 17 10.21 -14.09 3.86
N ALA A 18 10.01 -14.47 2.59
CA ALA A 18 9.53 -13.57 1.54
C ALA A 18 8.13 -13.03 1.84
N THR A 19 7.22 -13.90 2.27
CA THR A 19 5.85 -13.53 2.68
C THR A 19 5.87 -12.54 3.84
N LYS A 20 6.67 -12.80 4.88
CA LYS A 20 6.80 -11.89 6.04
C LYS A 20 7.30 -10.51 5.62
N ARG A 21 8.28 -10.44 4.72
CA ARG A 21 8.77 -9.17 4.15
C ARG A 21 7.69 -8.47 3.33
N GLY A 22 6.94 -9.22 2.53
CA GLY A 22 5.82 -8.71 1.73
C GLY A 22 4.71 -8.08 2.57
N ILE A 23 4.28 -8.76 3.63
CA ILE A 23 3.30 -8.23 4.60
C ILE A 23 3.83 -6.96 5.27
N ARG A 24 5.10 -6.97 5.71
CA ARG A 24 5.72 -5.78 6.34
C ARG A 24 5.75 -4.59 5.38
N ARG A 25 6.07 -4.80 4.11
CA ARG A 25 5.98 -3.76 3.07
C ARG A 25 4.55 -3.27 2.92
N GLY A 26 3.57 -4.18 2.80
CA GLY A 26 2.17 -3.78 2.71
C GLY A 26 1.69 -2.93 3.89
N ILE A 27 2.13 -3.24 5.12
CA ILE A 27 1.85 -2.41 6.32
C ILE A 27 2.50 -1.03 6.19
N LEU A 28 3.75 -0.93 5.72
CA LEU A 28 4.40 0.35 5.49
C LEU A 28 3.63 1.20 4.47
N PHE A 29 3.13 0.59 3.39
CA PHE A 29 2.29 1.28 2.41
C PHE A 29 0.98 1.78 3.04
N LEU A 30 0.34 1.02 3.93
CA LEU A 30 -0.83 1.50 4.68
C LEU A 30 -0.50 2.73 5.53
N ILE A 31 0.60 2.69 6.28
CA ILE A 31 1.04 3.81 7.12
C ILE A 31 1.31 5.05 6.26
N VAL A 32 2.08 4.89 5.18
CA VAL A 32 2.40 5.99 4.26
C VAL A 32 1.14 6.57 3.64
N GLY A 33 0.20 5.72 3.22
CA GLY A 33 -1.08 6.16 2.66
C GLY A 33 -1.92 6.99 3.65
N VAL A 34 -1.99 6.57 4.92
CA VAL A 34 -2.69 7.32 5.98
C VAL A 34 -1.99 8.65 6.26
N VAL A 35 -0.66 8.66 6.41
CA VAL A 35 0.12 9.89 6.64
C VAL A 35 -0.06 10.87 5.49
N LEU A 36 -0.04 10.38 4.25
CA LEU A 36 -0.26 11.21 3.06
C LEU A 36 -1.69 11.77 3.04
N GLY A 37 -2.69 10.98 3.40
CA GLY A 37 -4.08 11.44 3.53
C GLY A 37 -4.23 12.56 4.56
N VAL A 38 -3.61 12.43 5.73
CA VAL A 38 -3.61 13.47 6.77
C VAL A 38 -2.90 14.73 6.28
N ALA A 39 -1.74 14.60 5.64
CA ALA A 39 -0.99 15.72 5.09
C ALA A 39 -1.79 16.46 3.99
N CYS A 40 -2.49 15.73 3.13
CA CYS A 40 -3.36 16.33 2.11
C CYS A 40 -4.55 17.04 2.77
N TYR A 41 -5.17 16.46 3.80
CA TYR A 41 -6.29 17.08 4.52
C TYR A 41 -5.90 18.44 5.12
N GLN A 42 -4.67 18.60 5.60
CA GLN A 42 -4.15 19.88 6.10
C GLN A 42 -4.02 20.97 5.02
N MET A 43 -4.03 20.61 3.73
CA MET A 43 -3.94 21.54 2.61
C MET A 43 -5.31 22.03 2.11
N ILE A 44 -6.42 21.60 2.72
CA ILE A 44 -7.74 22.12 2.38
C ILE A 44 -7.85 23.57 2.84
N GLU A 45 -8.11 24.47 1.89
CA GLU A 45 -8.38 25.89 2.16
C GLU A 45 -9.83 26.28 1.83
N GLY A 46 -10.67 25.32 1.43
CA GLY A 46 -12.07 25.57 1.08
C GLY A 46 -12.86 24.32 0.66
N PRO A 47 -14.09 24.49 0.15
CA PRO A 47 -14.90 23.37 -0.32
C PRO A 47 -14.18 22.59 -1.44
N ALA A 48 -14.35 21.27 -1.45
CA ALA A 48 -13.67 20.39 -2.39
C ALA A 48 -14.06 20.74 -3.85
N PRO A 49 -13.11 21.19 -4.69
CA PRO A 49 -13.40 21.78 -5.99
C PRO A 49 -13.81 20.70 -6.97
N THR A 50 -14.87 20.87 -7.76
CA THR A 50 -15.16 19.96 -8.87
C THR A 50 -14.04 20.04 -9.91
N LEU A 51 -13.47 18.89 -10.28
CA LEU A 51 -12.49 18.83 -11.36
C LEU A 51 -13.25 19.01 -12.68
N THR A 52 -12.90 20.05 -13.42
CA THR A 52 -13.38 20.34 -14.77
C THR A 52 -12.19 20.37 -15.72
N GLU A 53 -12.43 20.27 -17.02
CA GLU A 53 -11.36 20.30 -18.03
C GLU A 53 -10.50 21.57 -17.90
N ASP A 54 -11.13 22.69 -17.53
CA ASP A 54 -10.46 23.99 -17.38
C ASP A 54 -9.57 24.11 -16.15
N ASN A 55 -9.82 23.35 -15.08
CA ASN A 55 -9.12 23.51 -13.79
C ASN A 55 -8.31 22.28 -13.36
N MET A 56 -8.41 21.16 -14.08
CA MET A 56 -7.79 19.90 -13.67
C MET A 56 -6.26 19.96 -13.64
N PHE A 57 -5.66 20.87 -14.40
CA PHE A 57 -4.21 21.10 -14.43
C PHE A 57 -3.78 22.33 -13.64
N ASP A 58 -4.70 23.03 -12.96
CA ASP A 58 -4.37 24.13 -12.06
C ASP A 58 -3.82 23.59 -10.73
N LEU A 59 -2.60 23.08 -10.81
CA LEU A 59 -1.84 22.61 -9.65
C LEU A 59 -1.37 23.79 -8.77
N GLY A 60 -1.64 25.05 -9.14
CA GLY A 60 -1.46 26.19 -8.25
C GLY A 60 -2.53 26.25 -7.16
N ASN A 61 -3.72 25.70 -7.44
CA ASN A 61 -4.82 25.68 -6.50
C ASN A 61 -4.63 24.59 -5.42
N PRO A 62 -4.55 24.96 -4.13
CA PRO A 62 -4.34 24.01 -3.04
C PRO A 62 -5.46 22.98 -2.94
N ASN A 63 -6.70 23.35 -3.31
CA ASN A 63 -7.82 22.43 -3.25
C ASN A 63 -7.83 21.40 -4.40
N ILE A 64 -7.26 21.74 -5.57
CA ILE A 64 -7.05 20.79 -6.68
C ILE A 64 -5.93 19.81 -6.31
N ARG A 65 -4.82 20.32 -5.76
CA ARG A 65 -3.73 19.50 -5.23
C ARG A 65 -4.20 18.55 -4.13
N TYR A 66 -5.04 19.03 -3.22
CA TYR A 66 -5.68 18.19 -2.21
C TYR A 66 -6.40 17.01 -2.86
N LYS A 67 -7.23 17.23 -3.89
CA LYS A 67 -7.96 16.15 -4.56
C LYS A 67 -7.00 15.10 -5.12
N TYR A 68 -6.01 15.49 -5.91
CA TYR A 68 -5.03 14.55 -6.46
C TYR A 68 -4.23 13.84 -5.36
N GLY A 69 -3.88 14.56 -4.29
CA GLY A 69 -3.21 14.00 -3.13
C GLY A 69 -4.05 12.94 -2.41
N MET A 70 -5.36 13.18 -2.25
CA MET A 70 -6.29 12.19 -1.68
C MET A 70 -6.41 10.95 -2.55
N TRP A 71 -6.48 11.11 -3.89
CA TRP A 71 -6.44 9.98 -4.81
C TRP A 71 -5.15 9.16 -4.67
N ALA A 72 -4.00 9.83 -4.56
CA ALA A 72 -2.72 9.18 -4.33
C ALA A 72 -2.67 8.45 -2.98
N ALA A 73 -3.20 9.05 -1.90
CA ALA A 73 -3.29 8.43 -0.59
C ALA A 73 -4.11 7.12 -0.63
N VAL A 74 -5.27 7.17 -1.28
CA VAL A 74 -6.14 6.00 -1.47
C VAL A 74 -5.42 4.92 -2.28
N PHE A 75 -4.77 5.29 -3.38
CA PHE A 75 -4.05 4.34 -4.23
C PHE A 75 -2.90 3.62 -3.48
N VAL A 76 -2.10 4.38 -2.73
CA VAL A 76 -0.99 3.85 -1.91
C VAL A 76 -1.52 2.92 -0.83
N THR A 77 -2.58 3.32 -0.14
CA THR A 77 -3.23 2.50 0.91
C THR A 77 -3.78 1.20 0.32
N TYR A 78 -4.49 1.29 -0.80
CA TYR A 78 -5.07 0.14 -1.49
C TYR A 78 -4.00 -0.85 -1.97
N THR A 79 -2.89 -0.34 -2.50
CA THR A 79 -1.73 -1.14 -2.90
C THR A 79 -1.12 -1.89 -1.71
N GLY A 80 -1.02 -1.24 -0.54
CA GLY A 80 -0.59 -1.88 0.70
C GLY A 80 -1.53 -2.99 1.16
N ALA A 81 -2.85 -2.76 1.09
CA ALA A 81 -3.86 -3.76 1.43
C ALA A 81 -3.80 -5.00 0.53
N ILE A 82 -3.66 -4.81 -0.79
CA ILE A 82 -3.48 -5.91 -1.75
C ILE A 82 -2.24 -6.72 -1.42
N MET A 83 -1.09 -6.07 -1.16
CA MET A 83 0.13 -6.78 -0.78
C MET A 83 -0.07 -7.66 0.45
N ILE A 84 -0.71 -7.14 1.49
CA ILE A 84 -1.01 -7.92 2.71
C ILE A 84 -1.91 -9.10 2.37
N PHE A 85 -2.99 -8.86 1.62
CA PHE A 85 -3.96 -9.91 1.29
C PHE A 85 -3.34 -11.02 0.44
N SER A 86 -2.60 -10.67 -0.60
CA SER A 86 -1.94 -11.63 -1.49
C SER A 86 -0.93 -12.50 -0.73
N HIS A 87 -0.09 -11.89 0.11
CA HIS A 87 0.87 -12.66 0.91
C HIS A 87 0.18 -13.51 1.99
N ARG A 88 -0.89 -13.01 2.61
CA ARG A 88 -1.66 -13.80 3.59
C ARG A 88 -2.38 -14.99 2.94
N SER A 89 -2.86 -14.82 1.70
CA SER A 89 -3.47 -15.90 0.91
C SER A 89 -2.44 -16.98 0.57
N LEU A 90 -1.26 -16.58 0.06
CA LEU A 90 -0.15 -17.49 -0.22
C LEU A 90 0.24 -18.32 1.02
N HIS A 91 0.40 -17.66 2.18
CA HIS A 91 0.75 -18.35 3.42
C HIS A 91 -0.34 -19.30 3.93
N LYS A 92 -1.63 -19.02 3.66
CA LYS A 92 -2.73 -19.94 4.02
C LYS A 92 -2.72 -21.17 3.12
N ASN A 93 -2.48 -20.99 1.82
CA ASN A 93 -2.46 -22.10 0.85
C ASN A 93 -1.23 -23.01 1.02
N LEU A 94 -0.10 -22.48 1.52
CA LEU A 94 1.12 -23.26 1.80
C LEU A 94 1.04 -24.11 3.07
N LYS A 95 0.09 -23.83 3.97
CA LYS A 95 -0.12 -24.61 5.21
C LYS A 95 -1.13 -25.76 5.05
N ARG A 96 -1.71 -25.91 3.86
CA ARG A 96 -2.67 -26.96 3.51
C ARG A 96 -1.97 -28.07 2.77
#